data_AF-A0A2X0Q0P4-F1
#
_entry.id   AF-A0A2X0Q0P4-F1
#
_cell.length_a   1.000
_cell.length_b   1.000
_cell.length_c   1.000
_cell.angle_alpha   90.00
_cell.angle_beta   90.00
_cell.angle_gamma   90.00
#
_symmetry.space_group_name_H-M   'P 1'
#
loop_
_entity.id
_entity.type
_entity.pdbx_description
1 polymer ?
#
loop_
_entity_poly.entity_id
_entity_poly.type
_entity_poly.pdbx_seq_one_letter_code
_entity_poly.pdbx_strand_id
1 'polypeptide(L)'
;MGMTLLRGYAPDKVIGEKYPEDFMIKNFNQVRYNMGIKGDKAEVVSTKIFRETPFPEIPGERFMSEGVAWKQLAHKGDSLFINKIVYITEYLEDGLTHSGRLLLIKNPLGAMLNAKLAMTKEFSFKIREKNSLLYIAYGFFAKKKVREIITESGQRKLVRVNLLFGWMIYVIWKIKYKL
;
A
#
# COMPACT_ATOMS: atom_id res chain seq x y z
N MET A 1 -17.65 4.76 4.94
CA MET A 1 -17.00 3.52 4.47
C MET A 1 -17.22 2.37 5.45
N GLY A 2 -16.74 2.51 6.69
CA GLY A 2 -16.77 1.46 7.69
C GLY A 2 -16.16 1.92 9.01
N MET A 3 -15.61 0.98 9.77
CA MET A 3 -14.92 1.22 11.03
C MET A 3 -13.52 0.62 10.99
N THR A 4 -12.57 1.23 11.68
CA THR A 4 -11.21 0.73 11.85
C THR A 4 -10.89 0.71 13.34
N LEU A 5 -10.70 -0.49 13.88
CA LEU A 5 -10.41 -0.73 15.30
C LEU A 5 -8.96 -1.20 15.49
N LEU A 6 -8.50 -1.25 16.73
CA LEU A 6 -7.13 -1.66 17.05
C LEU A 6 -7.01 -3.18 17.14
N ARG A 7 -5.84 -3.68 16.73
CA ARG A 7 -5.34 -5.01 17.10
C ARG A 7 -4.26 -4.84 18.18
N GLY A 8 -4.08 -5.87 19.01
CA GLY A 8 -3.12 -5.84 20.10
C GLY A 8 -2.38 -7.15 20.29
N TYR A 9 -1.24 -7.08 20.99
CA TYR A 9 -0.57 -8.25 21.56
C TYR A 9 -1.23 -8.68 22.89
N ALA A 10 -1.93 -7.76 23.54
CA ALA A 10 -2.70 -7.97 24.77
C ALA A 10 -3.84 -6.92 24.83
N PRO A 11 -4.83 -7.05 25.74
CA PRO A 11 -5.97 -6.12 25.84
C PRO A 11 -5.60 -4.64 26.00
N ASP A 12 -4.40 -4.34 26.48
CA ASP A 12 -3.85 -3.01 26.72
C ASP A 12 -2.62 -2.68 25.84
N LYS A 13 -2.08 -3.66 25.12
CA LYS A 13 -0.86 -3.53 24.31
C LYS A 13 -1.17 -3.52 22.82
N VAL A 14 -1.33 -2.33 22.24
CA VAL A 14 -1.66 -2.12 20.81
C VAL A 14 -0.51 -2.50 19.86
N ILE A 15 -0.84 -2.94 18.66
CA ILE A 15 0.10 -3.10 17.55
C ILE A 15 0.21 -1.77 16.77
N GLY A 16 1.44 -1.23 16.70
CA GLY A 16 1.71 0.10 16.13
C GLY A 16 1.15 1.20 17.04
N GLU A 17 0.52 2.21 16.45
CA GLU A 17 0.02 3.37 17.18
C GLU A 17 -1.51 3.34 17.37
N LYS A 18 -1.97 4.01 18.45
CA LYS A 18 -3.35 4.47 18.62
C LYS A 18 -3.65 5.64 17.67
N TYR A 19 -4.92 5.89 17.40
CA TYR A 19 -5.37 7.07 16.69
C TYR A 19 -5.26 8.33 17.59
N PRO A 20 -5.06 9.53 17.02
CA PRO A 20 -4.91 10.76 17.81
C PRO A 20 -6.15 11.13 18.64
N GLU A 21 -7.32 10.72 18.18
CA GLU A 21 -8.60 10.94 18.84
C GLU A 21 -9.41 9.64 18.76
N ASP A 22 -10.14 9.32 19.83
CA ASP A 22 -11.09 8.20 19.83
C ASP A 22 -12.37 8.61 19.11
N PHE A 23 -13.02 7.67 18.41
CA PHE A 23 -14.17 7.96 17.53
C PHE A 23 -13.92 9.00 16.43
N MET A 24 -12.68 9.10 15.93
CA MET A 24 -12.32 10.02 14.85
C MET A 24 -12.95 9.59 13.51
N ILE A 25 -13.68 10.49 12.85
CA ILE A 25 -14.19 10.27 11.48
C ILE A 25 -13.25 10.98 10.49
N LYS A 26 -12.58 10.20 9.64
CA LYS A 26 -11.65 10.76 8.65
C LYS A 26 -11.41 9.82 7.48
N ASN A 27 -10.82 10.35 6.42
CA ASN A 27 -10.41 9.55 5.27
C ASN A 27 -9.31 8.53 5.65
N PHE A 28 -9.45 7.30 5.18
CA PHE A 28 -8.51 6.22 5.48
C PHE A 28 -7.09 6.51 4.96
N ASN A 29 -6.95 7.06 3.75
CA ASN A 29 -5.64 7.35 3.20
C ASN A 29 -4.92 8.43 4.03
N GLN A 30 -5.67 9.41 4.51
CA GLN A 30 -5.15 10.47 5.36
C GLN A 30 -4.62 9.93 6.69
N VAL A 31 -5.38 9.08 7.38
CA VAL A 31 -5.00 8.55 8.70
C VAL A 31 -3.85 7.55 8.59
N ARG A 32 -3.95 6.58 7.67
CA ARG A 32 -2.98 5.47 7.61
C ARG A 32 -1.68 5.86 6.92
N TYR A 33 -1.74 6.70 5.88
CA TYR A 33 -0.56 7.06 5.12
C TYR A 33 -0.02 8.43 5.50
N ASN A 34 -0.83 9.50 5.42
CA ASN A 34 -0.31 10.86 5.62
C ASN A 34 0.02 11.19 7.08
N MET A 35 -0.81 10.73 8.03
CA MET A 35 -0.53 10.85 9.46
C MET A 35 0.44 9.77 9.95
N GLY A 36 0.73 8.77 9.11
CA GLY A 36 1.71 7.74 9.41
C GLY A 36 1.30 6.79 10.53
N ILE A 37 0.00 6.60 10.79
CA ILE A 37 -0.49 5.59 11.75
C ILE A 37 -0.24 4.20 11.16
N LYS A 38 0.64 3.41 11.78
CA LYS A 38 1.09 2.06 11.38
C LYS A 38 0.40 0.99 12.24
N GLY A 39 0.93 -0.23 12.13
CA GLY A 39 0.44 -1.44 12.82
C GLY A 39 -0.82 -1.99 12.20
N ASP A 40 -1.00 -3.30 12.25
CA ASP A 40 -2.19 -3.96 11.76
C ASP A 40 -3.41 -3.51 12.57
N LYS A 41 -4.54 -3.39 11.89
CA LYS A 41 -5.81 -2.92 12.44
C LYS A 41 -6.91 -3.92 12.10
N ALA A 42 -8.06 -3.74 12.73
CA ALA A 42 -9.24 -4.56 12.52
C ALA A 42 -10.29 -3.71 11.78
N GLU A 43 -10.23 -3.74 10.45
CA GLU A 43 -11.14 -3.04 9.57
C GLU A 43 -12.46 -3.80 9.39
N VAL A 44 -13.57 -3.10 9.57
CA VAL A 44 -14.92 -3.57 9.21
C VAL A 44 -15.44 -2.65 8.11
N VAL A 45 -15.71 -3.20 6.93
CA VAL A 45 -16.14 -2.43 5.76
C VAL A 45 -17.55 -2.84 5.37
N SER A 46 -18.38 -1.87 4.95
CA SER A 46 -19.68 -2.18 4.37
C SER A 46 -19.54 -3.12 3.17
N THR A 47 -20.22 -4.27 3.21
CA THR A 47 -20.21 -5.25 2.11
C THR A 47 -20.68 -4.63 0.79
N LYS A 48 -21.65 -3.72 0.84
CA LYS A 48 -22.14 -3.00 -0.36
C LYS A 48 -21.00 -2.21 -1.01
N ILE A 49 -20.27 -1.42 -0.21
CA ILE A 49 -19.14 -0.62 -0.69
C ILE A 49 -18.00 -1.51 -1.17
N PHE A 50 -17.67 -2.57 -0.43
CA PHE A 50 -16.56 -3.47 -0.77
C PHE A 50 -16.78 -4.18 -2.10
N ARG A 51 -18.02 -4.59 -2.42
CA ARG A 51 -18.38 -5.19 -3.71
C ARG A 51 -18.21 -4.24 -4.90
N GLU A 52 -18.28 -2.93 -4.68
CA GLU A 52 -18.05 -1.91 -5.72
C GLU A 52 -16.56 -1.64 -5.99
N THR A 53 -15.65 -2.20 -5.19
CA THR A 53 -14.19 -2.03 -5.32
C THR A 53 -13.48 -3.39 -5.27
N PRO A 54 -13.76 -4.30 -6.21
CA PRO A 54 -13.09 -5.59 -6.24
C PRO A 54 -11.60 -5.42 -6.49
N PHE A 55 -10.81 -6.39 -6.02
CA PHE A 55 -9.40 -6.45 -6.39
C PHE A 55 -9.28 -6.58 -7.92
N PRO A 56 -8.38 -5.84 -8.55
CA PRO A 56 -8.15 -5.98 -9.98
C PRO A 56 -7.47 -7.31 -10.26
N GLU A 57 -8.01 -8.07 -11.21
CA GLU A 57 -7.37 -9.27 -11.75
C GLU A 57 -6.37 -8.86 -12.83
N ILE A 58 -5.09 -9.15 -12.61
CA ILE A 58 -4.02 -8.85 -13.57
C ILE A 58 -3.49 -10.17 -14.13
N PRO A 59 -3.61 -10.41 -15.46
CA PRO A 59 -3.14 -11.65 -16.07
C PRO A 59 -1.66 -11.91 -15.78
N GLY A 60 -1.37 -13.15 -15.36
CA GLY A 60 -0.02 -13.59 -15.02
C GLY A 60 0.41 -13.27 -13.57
N GLU A 61 -0.38 -12.53 -12.81
CA GLU A 61 -0.12 -12.28 -11.40
C GLU A 61 -0.94 -13.20 -10.49
N ARG A 62 -0.32 -13.63 -9.40
CA ARG A 62 -0.88 -14.50 -8.36
C ARG A 62 -1.03 -13.79 -7.02
N PHE A 63 -0.62 -12.52 -6.93
CA PHE A 63 -0.66 -11.75 -5.69
C PHE A 63 -0.96 -10.28 -5.95
N MET A 64 -1.81 -9.71 -5.10
CA MET A 64 -2.14 -8.28 -5.07
C MET A 64 -2.00 -7.76 -3.64
N SER A 65 -1.36 -6.60 -3.48
CA SER A 65 -1.28 -5.97 -2.16
C SER A 65 -2.66 -5.48 -1.73
N GLU A 66 -3.05 -5.77 -0.49
CA GLU A 66 -4.27 -5.24 0.14
C GLU A 66 -4.34 -3.70 0.07
N GLY A 67 -3.18 -3.04 0.06
CA GLY A 67 -3.10 -1.59 -0.09
C GLY A 67 -3.81 -1.05 -1.33
N VAL A 68 -3.98 -1.85 -2.39
CA VAL A 68 -4.76 -1.45 -3.58
C VAL A 68 -6.23 -1.27 -3.21
N ALA A 69 -6.84 -2.30 -2.59
CA ALA A 69 -8.23 -2.23 -2.15
C ALA A 69 -8.44 -1.11 -1.13
N TRP A 70 -7.56 -0.98 -0.13
CA TRP A 70 -7.70 0.07 0.89
C TRP A 70 -7.64 1.49 0.31
N LYS A 71 -6.71 1.75 -0.62
CA LYS A 71 -6.61 3.07 -1.27
C LYS A 71 -7.84 3.38 -2.12
N GLN A 72 -8.38 2.38 -2.82
CA GLN A 72 -9.60 2.53 -3.62
C GLN A 72 -10.84 2.74 -2.75
N LEU A 73 -10.98 1.95 -1.68
CA LEU A 73 -12.06 2.07 -0.70
C LEU A 73 -12.09 3.43 -0.02
N ALA A 74 -10.93 4.02 0.25
CA ALA A 74 -10.84 5.36 0.81
C ALA A 74 -11.51 6.44 -0.07
N HIS A 75 -11.67 6.21 -1.38
CA HIS A 75 -12.41 7.13 -2.26
C HIS A 75 -13.94 7.01 -2.14
N LYS A 76 -14.44 5.98 -1.46
CA LYS A 76 -15.88 5.76 -1.21
C LYS A 76 -16.40 6.51 0.03
N GLY A 77 -15.51 7.20 0.76
CA GLY A 77 -15.85 8.07 1.89
C GLY A 77 -15.03 7.77 3.14
N ASP A 78 -15.38 8.44 4.24
CA ASP A 78 -14.62 8.39 5.49
C ASP A 78 -14.88 7.11 6.31
N SER A 79 -13.92 6.79 7.18
CA SER A 79 -13.98 5.69 8.14
C SER A 79 -14.07 6.24 9.57
N LEU A 80 -14.72 5.50 10.45
CA LEU A 80 -14.70 5.74 11.89
C LEU A 80 -13.53 5.00 12.52
N PHE A 81 -12.62 5.70 13.18
CA PHE A 81 -11.46 5.14 13.86
C PHE A 81 -11.70 5.08 15.37
N ILE A 82 -11.57 3.89 15.97
CA ILE A 82 -11.89 3.66 17.39
C ILE A 82 -10.66 3.07 18.07
N ASN A 83 -10.22 3.67 19.17
CA ASN A 83 -9.09 3.26 19.99
C ASN A 83 -9.41 2.07 20.92
N LYS A 84 -10.14 1.09 20.39
CA LYS A 84 -10.53 -0.14 21.10
C LYS A 84 -9.82 -1.34 20.48
N ILE A 85 -9.09 -2.08 21.31
CA ILE A 85 -8.52 -3.37 20.91
C ILE A 85 -9.65 -4.40 20.88
N VAL A 86 -9.90 -4.99 19.72
CA VAL A 86 -10.96 -6.00 19.52
C VAL A 86 -10.43 -7.35 19.05
N TYR A 87 -9.14 -7.43 18.75
CA TYR A 87 -8.49 -8.65 18.28
C TYR A 87 -7.06 -8.71 18.81
N ILE A 88 -6.77 -9.74 19.62
CA ILE A 88 -5.45 -10.11 20.09
C ILE A 88 -4.78 -11.06 19.10
N THR A 89 -3.55 -10.75 18.69
CA THR A 89 -2.85 -11.48 17.61
C THR A 89 -1.50 -11.95 18.08
N GLU A 90 -1.18 -13.19 17.75
CA GLU A 90 0.17 -13.74 17.90
C GLU A 90 0.84 -13.74 16.52
N TYR A 91 1.95 -13.03 16.38
CA TYR A 91 2.74 -13.08 15.16
C TYR A 91 3.67 -14.29 15.23
N LEU A 92 3.67 -15.10 14.17
CA LEU A 92 4.68 -16.12 13.97
C LEU A 92 5.95 -15.47 13.40
N GLU A 93 7.13 -15.90 13.86
CA GLU A 93 8.42 -15.35 13.45
C GLU A 93 8.65 -15.45 11.92
N ASP A 94 8.09 -16.47 11.26
CA ASP A 94 8.19 -16.73 9.81
C ASP A 94 7.06 -16.09 8.96
N GLY A 95 6.51 -14.96 9.40
CA GLY A 95 5.45 -14.27 8.65
C GLY A 95 5.84 -13.80 7.24
N LEU A 96 4.83 -13.49 6.41
CA LEU A 96 4.95 -12.94 5.03
C LEU A 96 5.92 -11.75 4.90
N THR A 97 6.24 -11.07 6.01
CA THR A 97 7.19 -9.96 6.11
C THR A 97 8.58 -10.30 5.54
N HIS A 98 9.06 -11.54 5.69
CA HIS A 98 10.37 -11.94 5.17
C HIS A 98 10.41 -12.17 3.64
N SER A 99 9.30 -12.61 3.04
CA SER A 99 9.22 -12.95 1.59
C SER A 99 8.48 -11.92 0.74
N GLY A 100 7.82 -10.93 1.37
CA GLY A 100 6.90 -10.00 0.70
C GLY A 100 7.52 -9.19 -0.44
N ARG A 101 8.80 -8.82 -0.35
CA ARG A 101 9.47 -8.10 -1.46
C ARG A 101 9.63 -8.97 -2.70
N LEU A 102 10.08 -10.21 -2.52
CA LEU A 102 10.24 -11.14 -3.64
C LEU A 102 8.89 -11.49 -4.25
N LEU A 103 7.85 -11.61 -3.42
CA LEU A 103 6.47 -11.81 -3.86
C LEU A 103 5.99 -10.65 -4.75
N LEU A 104 6.24 -9.40 -4.35
CA LEU A 104 5.92 -8.22 -5.17
C LEU A 104 6.78 -8.13 -6.44
N ILE A 105 8.05 -8.53 -6.40
CA ILE A 105 8.89 -8.58 -7.61
C ILE A 105 8.36 -9.60 -8.62
N LYS A 106 7.86 -10.75 -8.14
CA LYS A 106 7.20 -11.78 -8.98
C LYS A 106 5.81 -11.38 -9.46
N ASN A 107 5.21 -10.33 -8.88
CA ASN A 107 3.91 -9.76 -9.26
C ASN A 107 4.04 -8.24 -9.47
N PRO A 108 4.84 -7.81 -10.46
CA PRO A 108 5.31 -6.44 -10.57
C PRO A 108 4.25 -5.45 -11.05
N LEU A 109 3.28 -5.85 -11.87
CA LEU A 109 2.17 -4.99 -12.34
C LEU A 109 1.22 -4.60 -11.19
N GLY A 110 0.89 -5.52 -10.29
CA GLY A 110 0.10 -5.25 -9.10
C GLY A 110 0.87 -4.40 -8.11
N ALA A 111 2.17 -4.63 -7.98
CA ALA A 111 3.08 -3.77 -7.21
C ALA A 111 3.17 -2.34 -7.80
N MET A 112 3.23 -2.22 -9.13
CA MET A 112 3.14 -0.94 -9.83
C MET A 112 1.80 -0.25 -9.57
N LEU A 113 0.68 -0.96 -9.67
CA LEU A 113 -0.65 -0.38 -9.41
C LEU A 113 -0.74 0.17 -7.99
N ASN A 114 -0.30 -0.61 -7.00
CA ASN A 114 -0.27 -0.19 -5.60
C ASN A 114 0.55 1.09 -5.40
N ALA A 115 1.73 1.16 -6.03
CA ALA A 115 2.59 2.34 -5.97
C ALA A 115 1.95 3.54 -6.69
N LYS A 116 1.39 3.33 -7.88
CA LYS A 116 0.71 4.36 -8.70
C LYS A 116 -0.44 5.03 -7.94
N LEU A 117 -1.27 4.23 -7.26
CA LEU A 117 -2.36 4.75 -6.43
C LEU A 117 -1.83 5.66 -5.31
N ALA A 118 -0.63 5.42 -4.78
CA ALA A 118 0.00 6.25 -3.75
C ALA A 118 0.84 7.44 -4.28
N MET A 119 0.79 7.73 -5.58
CA MET A 119 1.50 8.86 -6.22
C MET A 119 0.60 10.08 -6.50
N THR A 120 -0.70 9.97 -6.24
CA THR A 120 -1.71 11.02 -6.43
C THR A 120 -1.50 12.18 -5.44
N LYS A 121 -2.14 13.33 -5.69
CA LYS A 121 -1.98 14.54 -4.85
C LYS A 121 -2.58 14.40 -3.45
N GLU A 122 -3.42 13.39 -3.20
CA GLU A 122 -3.98 13.14 -1.87
C GLU A 122 -2.90 12.69 -0.87
N PHE A 123 -1.77 12.15 -1.35
CA PHE A 123 -0.67 11.72 -0.51
C PHE A 123 0.38 12.82 -0.34
N SER A 124 1.04 12.85 0.81
CA SER A 124 2.17 13.75 1.06
C SER A 124 3.29 13.54 0.04
N PHE A 125 4.05 14.59 -0.25
CA PHE A 125 5.12 14.54 -1.26
C PHE A 125 6.13 13.41 -1.01
N LYS A 126 6.53 13.20 0.25
CA LYS A 126 7.42 12.12 0.67
C LYS A 126 6.89 10.72 0.28
N ILE A 127 5.59 10.50 0.43
CA ILE A 127 4.95 9.23 0.06
C ILE A 127 4.91 9.08 -1.46
N ARG A 128 4.56 10.15 -2.18
CA ARG A 128 4.48 10.15 -3.64
C ARG A 128 5.85 9.88 -4.27
N GLU A 129 6.89 10.53 -3.77
CA GLU A 129 8.26 10.35 -4.23
C GLU A 129 8.72 8.90 -4.01
N LYS A 130 8.59 8.39 -2.78
CA LYS A 130 8.92 6.99 -2.47
C LYS A 130 8.17 6.02 -3.37
N ASN A 131 6.87 6.20 -3.57
CA ASN A 131 6.08 5.32 -4.42
C ASN A 131 6.43 5.47 -5.91
N SER A 132 6.86 6.65 -6.38
CA SER A 132 7.34 6.80 -7.74
C SER A 132 8.59 5.95 -8.02
N LEU A 133 9.52 5.89 -7.06
CA LEU A 133 10.70 5.02 -7.13
C LEU A 133 10.33 3.54 -7.19
N LEU A 134 9.37 3.11 -6.34
CA LEU A 134 8.85 1.74 -6.36
C LEU A 134 8.16 1.42 -7.70
N TYR A 135 7.31 2.33 -8.19
CA TYR A 135 6.60 2.18 -9.46
C TYR A 135 7.57 1.98 -10.63
N ILE A 136 8.66 2.76 -10.68
CA ILE A 136 9.70 2.61 -11.71
C ILE A 136 10.40 1.26 -11.58
N ALA A 137 10.84 0.89 -10.37
CA ALA A 137 11.58 -0.34 -10.14
C ALA A 137 10.75 -1.58 -10.55
N TYR A 138 9.48 -1.63 -10.14
CA TYR A 138 8.57 -2.70 -10.54
C TYR A 138 8.23 -2.64 -12.04
N GLY A 139 8.20 -1.45 -12.65
CA GLY A 139 8.08 -1.31 -14.11
C GLY A 139 9.17 -2.04 -14.89
N PHE A 140 10.41 -1.97 -14.41
CA PHE A 140 11.52 -2.73 -15.00
C PHE A 140 11.39 -4.24 -14.76
N PHE A 141 10.97 -4.68 -13.57
CA PHE A 141 10.66 -6.10 -13.32
C PHE A 141 9.50 -6.63 -14.17
N ALA A 142 8.52 -5.79 -14.48
CA ALA A 142 7.43 -6.06 -15.42
C ALA A 142 7.87 -6.04 -16.89
N LYS A 143 9.16 -5.80 -17.18
CA LYS A 143 9.74 -5.70 -18.53
C LYS A 143 9.08 -4.62 -19.41
N LYS A 144 8.47 -3.59 -18.80
CA LYS A 144 7.92 -2.44 -19.52
C LYS A 144 9.05 -1.55 -20.05
N LYS A 145 8.85 -0.98 -21.24
CA LYS A 145 9.74 0.04 -21.79
C LYS A 145 9.63 1.30 -20.95
N VAL A 146 10.71 2.09 -20.88
CA VAL A 146 10.75 3.37 -20.16
C VAL A 146 9.60 4.30 -20.59
N ARG A 147 9.26 4.33 -21.88
CA ARG A 147 8.14 5.11 -22.40
C ARG A 147 6.80 4.68 -21.78
N GLU A 148 6.56 3.38 -21.65
CA GLU A 148 5.34 2.84 -21.02
C GLU A 148 5.29 3.20 -19.53
N ILE A 149 6.41 2.98 -18.80
CA ILE A 149 6.52 3.36 -17.38
C ILE A 149 6.14 4.83 -17.19
N ILE A 150 6.69 5.75 -17.98
CA ILE A 150 6.39 7.18 -17.87
C ILE A 150 4.94 7.47 -18.24
N THR A 151 4.46 6.99 -19.40
CA THR A 151 3.15 7.39 -19.95
C THR A 151 1.97 6.84 -19.16
N GLU A 152 2.05 5.59 -18.70
CA GLU A 152 0.98 4.93 -17.93
C GLU A 152 0.90 5.40 -16.48
N SER A 153 1.93 6.08 -15.96
CA SER A 153 1.99 6.49 -14.55
C SER A 153 0.91 7.50 -14.13
N GLY A 154 0.37 8.28 -15.07
CA GLY A 154 -0.46 9.45 -14.78
C GLY A 154 0.30 10.62 -14.12
N GLN A 155 1.60 10.46 -13.82
CA GLN A 155 2.44 11.44 -13.13
C GLN A 155 3.81 11.59 -13.82
N ARG A 156 3.77 11.90 -15.13
CA ARG A 156 4.94 11.86 -16.04
C ARG A 156 6.15 12.65 -15.53
N LYS A 157 5.93 13.84 -14.98
CA LYS A 157 7.03 14.70 -14.47
C LYS A 157 7.75 14.05 -13.30
N LEU A 158 7.00 13.57 -12.30
CA LEU A 158 7.54 12.91 -11.12
C LEU A 158 8.34 11.64 -11.50
N VAL A 159 7.78 10.82 -12.39
CA VAL A 159 8.44 9.59 -12.86
C VAL A 159 9.70 9.88 -13.66
N ARG A 160 9.71 10.91 -14.51
CA ARG A 160 10.91 11.30 -15.28
C ARG A 160 12.05 11.72 -14.36
N VAL A 161 11.78 12.56 -13.37
CA VAL A 161 12.80 13.04 -12.41
C VAL A 161 13.40 11.87 -11.62
N ASN A 162 12.56 10.91 -11.22
CA ASN A 162 12.98 9.77 -10.39
C ASN A 162 13.46 8.55 -11.18
N LEU A 163 13.50 8.60 -12.52
CA LEU A 163 13.75 7.44 -13.37
C LEU A 163 15.09 6.76 -13.06
N LEU A 164 16.16 7.55 -12.93
CA LEU A 164 17.50 7.05 -12.64
C LEU A 164 17.54 6.31 -11.30
N PHE A 165 17.02 6.93 -10.24
CA PHE A 165 16.99 6.35 -8.90
C PHE A 165 16.09 5.11 -8.81
N GLY A 166 14.94 5.12 -9.49
CA GLY A 166 14.07 3.95 -9.59
C GLY A 166 14.73 2.78 -10.33
N TRP A 167 15.49 3.06 -11.40
CA TRP A 167 16.28 2.06 -12.10
C TRP A 167 17.41 1.49 -11.23
N MET A 168 18.13 2.33 -10.47
CA MET A 168 19.15 1.87 -9.53
C MET A 168 18.58 0.90 -8.50
N ILE A 169 17.38 1.20 -7.97
CA ILE A 169 16.68 0.30 -7.04
C ILE A 169 16.37 -1.04 -7.69
N TYR A 170 15.90 -1.04 -8.94
CA TYR A 170 15.69 -2.27 -9.71
C TYR A 170 16.97 -3.11 -9.81
N VAL A 171 18.11 -2.50 -10.18
CA VAL A 171 19.40 -3.20 -10.29
C VAL A 171 19.83 -3.77 -8.94
N ILE A 172 19.76 -2.97 -7.87
CA ILE A 172 20.11 -3.41 -6.52
C ILE A 172 19.27 -4.62 -6.09
N TRP A 173 17.96 -4.59 -6.32
CA TRP A 173 17.11 -5.74 -5.96
C TRP A 173 17.36 -6.94 -6.84
N LYS A 174 17.60 -6.74 -8.14
CA LYS A 174 17.94 -7.84 -9.05
C LYS A 174 19.18 -8.59 -8.56
N ILE A 175 20.23 -7.87 -8.18
CA ILE A 175 21.44 -8.45 -7.60
C ILE A 175 21.14 -9.12 -6.26
N LYS A 176 20.47 -8.42 -5.33
CA LYS A 176 20.16 -8.92 -3.98
C LYS A 176 19.36 -10.23 -4.00
N TYR A 177 18.40 -10.35 -4.92
CA TYR A 177 17.51 -11.51 -5.02
C TYR A 177 17.95 -12.54 -6.07
N LYS A 178 19.12 -12.35 -6.71
CA LYS A 178 19.68 -13.23 -7.75
C LYS A 178 18.68 -13.50 -8.90
N LEU A 179 18.05 -12.44 -9.41
CA LEU A 179 17.06 -12.45 -10.50
C LEU A 179 17.65 -11.97 -11.84
#